data_AF-A0A6L7A3Q8-F1
#
_entry.id   AF-A0A6L7A3Q8-F1
#
_cell.length_a   1.000
_cell.length_b   1.000
_cell.length_c   1.000
_cell.angle_alpha   90.00
_cell.angle_beta   90.00
_cell.angle_gamma   90.00
#
_symmetry.space_group_name_H-M   'P 1'
#
loop_
_entity.id
_entity.type
_entity.pdbx_description
1 polymer ?
#
loop_
_entity_poly.entity_id
_entity_poly.type
_entity_poly.pdbx_seq_one_letter_code
_entity_poly.pdbx_strand_id
1 'polypeptide(L)'
;EKSVWNLYLLAQLPREMALTFWLRINEKKHLFAGEDYFLSILGLDALPGLLLAFSHRPKETFPLILNFGATELALPVARVWHRFAGQRDLARQWILQWPEHTASALIPLVFTKPSDNSEAALLALRLLYEQGHGELLQTVANRWQRTDVWSALEQLLKQGPMDIYPARIPKAPDFWHPAMWSRPRLITNNQPVTGDALEIIGEMLRFTQGGRFYSGLEQLKTFCQPQTLAAFAWDLF
;
A
#
# COMPACT_ATOMS: atom_id res chain seq x y z
N GLU A 1 -35.12 8.85 -6.61
CA GLU A 1 -34.34 7.65 -6.27
C GLU A 1 -33.17 7.52 -7.23
N LYS A 2 -31.98 7.11 -6.76
CA LYS A 2 -30.88 6.79 -7.69
C LYS A 2 -31.18 5.41 -8.25
N SER A 3 -31.39 5.31 -9.57
CA SER A 3 -31.59 4.03 -10.23
C SER A 3 -30.34 3.15 -10.10
N VAL A 4 -30.54 1.89 -9.71
CA VAL A 4 -29.48 0.88 -9.55
C VAL A 4 -29.57 -0.08 -10.73
N TRP A 5 -28.45 -0.34 -11.40
CA TRP A 5 -28.38 -1.31 -12.49
C TRP A 5 -28.29 -2.73 -11.94
N ASN A 6 -29.12 -3.64 -12.46
CA ASN A 6 -29.10 -5.04 -12.07
C ASN A 6 -28.18 -5.84 -13.01
N LEU A 7 -26.99 -6.20 -12.52
CA LEU A 7 -25.98 -6.90 -13.31
C LEU A 7 -26.34 -8.37 -13.57
N TYR A 8 -27.20 -8.99 -12.76
CA TYR A 8 -27.71 -10.34 -13.03
C TYR A 8 -28.43 -10.41 -14.38
N LEU A 9 -29.19 -9.37 -14.72
CA LEU A 9 -29.89 -9.28 -16.00
C LEU A 9 -28.91 -8.97 -17.14
N LEU A 10 -27.93 -8.11 -16.91
CA LEU A 10 -26.92 -7.78 -17.92
C LEU A 10 -26.03 -8.98 -18.27
N ALA A 11 -25.79 -9.89 -17.31
CA ALA A 11 -25.05 -11.13 -17.56
C ALA A 11 -25.73 -12.07 -18.56
N GLN A 12 -27.06 -11.93 -18.78
CA GLN A 12 -27.82 -12.73 -19.75
C GLN A 12 -27.75 -12.18 -21.18
N LEU A 13 -27.20 -10.98 -21.36
CA LEU A 13 -27.03 -10.38 -22.68
C LEU A 13 -25.89 -11.04 -23.44
N PRO A 14 -25.84 -10.89 -24.79
CA PRO A 14 -24.65 -11.22 -25.55
C PRO A 14 -23.39 -10.57 -24.94
N ARG A 15 -22.32 -11.35 -24.84
CA ARG A 15 -21.10 -11.03 -24.08
C ARG A 15 -20.55 -9.63 -24.37
N GLU A 16 -20.42 -9.27 -25.65
CA GLU A 16 -19.92 -7.95 -26.06
C GLU A 16 -20.80 -6.80 -25.58
N MET A 17 -22.12 -7.01 -25.59
CA MET A 17 -23.08 -6.01 -25.14
C MET A 17 -23.03 -5.86 -23.61
N ALA A 18 -22.95 -6.97 -22.88
CA ALA A 18 -22.78 -6.98 -21.42
C ALA A 18 -21.51 -6.22 -21.00
N LEU A 19 -20.38 -6.47 -21.67
CA LEU A 19 -19.11 -5.79 -21.42
C LEU A 19 -19.18 -4.29 -21.75
N THR A 20 -19.84 -3.92 -22.85
CA THR A 20 -20.04 -2.52 -23.23
C THR A 20 -20.88 -1.78 -22.19
N PHE A 21 -21.96 -2.37 -21.70
CA PHE A 21 -22.77 -1.78 -20.64
C PHE A 21 -22.00 -1.68 -19.33
N TRP A 22 -21.28 -2.73 -18.95
CA TRP A 22 -20.44 -2.75 -17.75
C TRP A 22 -19.43 -1.60 -17.72
N LEU A 23 -18.73 -1.38 -18.84
CA LEU A 23 -17.78 -0.28 -18.94
C LEU A 23 -18.48 1.08 -18.76
N ARG A 24 -19.58 1.32 -19.49
CA ARG A 24 -20.35 2.57 -19.42
C ARG A 24 -20.95 2.85 -18.04
N ILE A 25 -21.46 1.82 -17.37
CA ILE A 25 -22.01 1.92 -16.01
C ILE A 25 -20.95 2.47 -15.05
N ASN A 26 -19.73 1.95 -15.14
CA ASN A 26 -18.62 2.38 -14.30
C ASN A 26 -18.10 3.77 -14.68
N GLU A 27 -17.94 4.08 -15.96
CA GLU A 27 -17.56 5.42 -16.44
C GLU A 27 -18.52 6.51 -15.94
N LYS A 28 -19.82 6.22 -15.96
CA LYS A 28 -20.86 7.14 -15.48
C LYS A 28 -21.09 7.07 -13.97
N LYS A 29 -20.33 6.23 -13.25
CA LYS A 29 -20.40 6.05 -11.80
C LYS A 29 -21.80 5.67 -11.31
N HIS A 30 -22.56 4.95 -12.13
CA HIS A 30 -23.87 4.47 -11.73
C HIS A 30 -23.76 3.45 -10.59
N LEU A 31 -24.83 3.31 -9.82
CA LEU A 31 -24.94 2.25 -8.81
C LEU A 31 -25.33 0.96 -9.54
N PHE A 32 -24.84 -0.17 -9.04
CA PHE A 32 -25.13 -1.48 -9.58
C PHE A 32 -25.17 -2.52 -8.46
N ALA A 33 -25.75 -3.68 -8.75
CA ALA A 33 -25.80 -4.84 -7.85
C ALA A 33 -25.72 -6.14 -8.65
N GLY A 34 -25.08 -7.17 -8.07
CA GLY A 34 -24.89 -8.49 -8.69
C GLY A 34 -23.55 -8.66 -9.38
N GLU A 35 -22.56 -7.88 -8.96
CA GLU A 35 -21.24 -7.82 -9.55
C GLU A 35 -20.43 -9.11 -9.35
N ASP A 36 -20.64 -9.84 -8.25
CA ASP A 36 -20.07 -11.15 -8.00
C ASP A 36 -20.47 -12.16 -9.08
N TYR A 37 -21.77 -12.29 -9.35
CA TYR A 37 -22.28 -13.16 -10.39
C TYR A 37 -21.81 -12.70 -11.78
N PHE A 38 -21.93 -11.40 -12.06
CA PHE A 38 -21.55 -10.83 -13.36
C PHE A 38 -20.07 -11.08 -13.69
N LEU A 39 -19.18 -10.87 -12.71
CA LEU A 39 -17.76 -11.15 -12.84
C LEU A 39 -17.46 -12.65 -12.96
N SER A 40 -18.25 -13.52 -12.31
CA SER A 40 -18.09 -14.98 -12.45
C SER A 40 -18.37 -15.48 -13.87
N ILE A 41 -19.27 -14.81 -14.60
CA ILE A 41 -19.65 -15.19 -15.97
C ILE A 41 -18.67 -14.64 -17.00
N LEU A 42 -18.26 -13.37 -16.86
CA LEU A 42 -17.45 -12.68 -17.85
C LEU A 42 -15.94 -12.81 -17.60
N GLY A 43 -15.54 -13.15 -16.37
CA GLY A 43 -14.15 -13.34 -15.99
C GLY A 43 -13.28 -12.13 -16.33
N LEU A 44 -12.10 -12.38 -16.88
CA LEU A 44 -11.09 -11.36 -17.19
C LEU A 44 -11.55 -10.32 -18.21
N ASP A 45 -12.54 -10.61 -19.06
CA ASP A 45 -13.02 -9.63 -20.03
C ASP A 45 -13.67 -8.41 -19.36
N ALA A 46 -14.20 -8.59 -18.14
CA ALA A 46 -14.78 -7.52 -17.35
C ALA A 46 -13.73 -6.65 -16.62
N LEU A 47 -12.44 -6.98 -16.73
CA LEU A 47 -11.35 -6.30 -16.03
C LEU A 47 -11.31 -4.78 -16.26
N PRO A 48 -11.51 -4.24 -17.49
CA PRO A 48 -11.49 -2.79 -17.70
C PRO A 48 -12.54 -2.04 -16.86
N GLY A 49 -13.77 -2.55 -16.80
CA GLY A 49 -14.80 -1.96 -15.95
C GLY A 49 -14.57 -2.21 -14.46
N LEU A 50 -13.97 -3.33 -14.09
CA LEU A 50 -13.59 -3.63 -12.70
C LEU A 50 -12.51 -2.67 -12.18
N LEU A 51 -11.53 -2.32 -13.01
CA LEU A 51 -10.51 -1.31 -12.68
C LEU A 51 -11.14 0.06 -12.43
N LEU A 52 -12.12 0.46 -13.24
CA LEU A 52 -12.87 1.70 -13.03
C LEU A 52 -13.70 1.64 -11.74
N ALA A 53 -14.43 0.55 -11.51
CA ALA A 53 -15.19 0.32 -10.28
C ALA A 53 -14.30 0.46 -9.05
N PHE A 54 -13.13 -0.20 -9.06
CA PHE A 54 -12.16 -0.16 -7.98
C PHE A 54 -11.59 1.25 -7.74
N SER A 55 -11.38 2.03 -8.79
CA SER A 55 -10.91 3.42 -8.67
C SER A 55 -11.94 4.33 -7.99
N HIS A 56 -13.23 4.03 -8.11
CA HIS A 56 -14.33 4.85 -7.59
C HIS A 56 -14.79 4.39 -6.21
N ARG A 57 -14.87 3.07 -5.99
CA ARG A 57 -15.41 2.46 -4.77
C ARG A 57 -14.48 1.34 -4.28
N PRO A 58 -13.23 1.66 -3.89
CA PRO A 58 -12.23 0.65 -3.53
C PRO A 58 -12.73 -0.27 -2.42
N LYS A 59 -13.40 0.27 -1.39
CA LYS A 59 -13.94 -0.52 -0.25
C LYS A 59 -14.92 -1.61 -0.67
N GLU A 60 -15.82 -1.30 -1.60
CA GLU A 60 -16.87 -2.21 -2.06
C GLU A 60 -16.32 -3.23 -3.05
N THR A 61 -15.41 -2.79 -3.93
CA THR A 61 -14.87 -3.61 -5.01
C THR A 61 -13.67 -4.46 -4.58
N PHE A 62 -12.97 -4.12 -3.48
CA PHE A 62 -11.76 -4.85 -3.04
C PHE A 62 -11.98 -6.37 -2.88
N PRO A 63 -13.04 -6.84 -2.20
CA PRO A 63 -13.25 -8.28 -2.04
C PRO A 63 -13.37 -9.03 -3.37
N LEU A 64 -13.85 -8.37 -4.43
CA LEU A 64 -14.02 -8.96 -5.74
C LEU A 64 -12.68 -9.15 -6.46
N ILE A 65 -11.76 -8.17 -6.34
CA ILE A 65 -10.46 -8.23 -7.02
C ILE A 65 -9.53 -9.32 -6.45
N LEU A 66 -9.81 -9.85 -5.26
CA LEU A 66 -9.08 -11.02 -4.69
C LEU A 66 -9.09 -12.23 -5.63
N ASN A 67 -10.14 -12.36 -6.43
CA ASN A 67 -10.31 -13.47 -7.37
C ASN A 67 -9.65 -13.22 -8.74
N PHE A 68 -9.00 -12.06 -8.93
CA PHE A 68 -8.42 -11.63 -10.20
C PHE A 68 -6.91 -11.44 -10.09
N GLY A 69 -6.15 -12.33 -10.74
CA GLY A 69 -4.72 -12.17 -10.97
C GLY A 69 -4.47 -11.41 -12.28
N ALA A 70 -4.35 -10.08 -12.21
CA ALA A 70 -4.06 -9.24 -13.37
C ALA A 70 -2.99 -8.20 -13.03
N THR A 71 -2.08 -7.94 -13.97
CA THR A 71 -0.98 -6.97 -13.78
C THR A 71 -1.47 -5.54 -13.56
N GLU A 72 -2.61 -5.20 -14.16
CA GLU A 72 -3.25 -3.89 -14.12
C GLU A 72 -3.80 -3.57 -12.72
N LEU A 73 -4.06 -4.59 -11.90
CA LEU A 73 -4.50 -4.44 -10.52
C LEU A 73 -3.34 -4.18 -9.54
N ALA A 74 -2.11 -4.54 -9.91
CA ALA A 74 -0.97 -4.48 -9.00
C ALA A 74 -0.69 -3.07 -8.47
N LEU A 75 -0.66 -2.05 -9.35
CA LEU A 75 -0.42 -0.67 -8.92
C LEU A 75 -1.59 -0.10 -8.09
N PRO A 76 -2.87 -0.23 -8.51
CA PRO A 76 -4.00 0.13 -7.66
C PRO A 76 -3.95 -0.51 -6.27
N VAL A 77 -3.67 -1.82 -6.18
CA VAL A 77 -3.56 -2.54 -4.90
C VAL A 77 -2.38 -2.04 -4.08
N ALA A 78 -1.20 -1.84 -4.68
CA ALA A 78 -0.03 -1.31 -3.99
C ALA A 78 -0.28 0.08 -3.40
N ARG A 79 -0.99 0.96 -4.12
CA ARG A 79 -1.41 2.27 -3.59
C ARG A 79 -2.36 2.14 -2.41
N VAL A 80 -3.29 1.19 -2.46
CA VAL A 80 -4.21 0.95 -1.33
C VAL A 80 -3.45 0.48 -0.11
N TRP A 81 -2.53 -0.46 -0.28
CA TRP A 81 -1.68 -0.93 0.80
C TRP A 81 -0.81 0.19 1.41
N HIS A 82 -0.23 1.04 0.54
CA HIS A 82 0.56 2.18 0.97
C HIS A 82 -0.27 3.19 1.81
N ARG A 83 -1.43 3.62 1.30
CA ARG A 83 -2.19 4.77 1.83
C ARG A 83 -3.35 4.45 2.78
N PHE A 84 -4.09 3.35 2.57
CA PHE A 84 -5.38 3.15 3.25
C PHE A 84 -5.31 2.04 4.30
N ALA A 85 -5.12 2.43 5.57
CA ALA A 85 -5.02 1.51 6.69
C ALA A 85 -6.15 0.47 6.78
N GLY A 86 -7.40 0.89 6.54
CA GLY A 86 -8.58 0.01 6.68
C GLY A 86 -8.73 -1.11 5.64
N GLN A 87 -7.94 -1.12 4.56
CA GLN A 87 -7.94 -2.17 3.53
C GLN A 87 -6.56 -2.82 3.36
N ARG A 88 -5.62 -2.56 4.28
CA ARG A 88 -4.25 -3.06 4.19
C ARG A 88 -4.18 -4.57 4.17
N ASP A 89 -4.98 -5.25 4.97
CA ASP A 89 -4.94 -6.71 5.05
C ASP A 89 -5.38 -7.37 3.75
N LEU A 90 -6.44 -6.84 3.12
CA LEU A 90 -6.90 -7.30 1.81
C LEU A 90 -5.86 -7.02 0.72
N ALA A 91 -5.21 -5.85 0.76
CA ALA A 91 -4.17 -5.52 -0.20
C ALA A 91 -2.92 -6.38 -0.02
N ARG A 92 -2.52 -6.66 1.23
CA ARG A 92 -1.46 -7.61 1.56
C ARG A 92 -1.82 -9.01 1.05
N GLN A 93 -3.04 -9.46 1.30
CA GLN A 93 -3.53 -10.75 0.83
C GLN A 93 -3.41 -10.86 -0.70
N TRP A 94 -3.89 -9.86 -1.45
CA TRP A 94 -3.80 -9.87 -2.91
C TRP A 94 -2.35 -9.92 -3.41
N ILE A 95 -1.47 -9.08 -2.85
CA ILE A 95 -0.04 -9.02 -3.23
C ILE A 95 0.62 -10.40 -3.04
N LEU A 96 0.36 -11.06 -1.92
CA LEU A 96 0.94 -12.37 -1.60
C LEU A 96 0.29 -13.52 -2.38
N GLN A 97 -0.98 -13.37 -2.75
CA GLN A 97 -1.67 -14.34 -3.59
C GLN A 97 -1.20 -14.26 -5.05
N TRP A 98 -0.85 -13.07 -5.54
CA TRP A 98 -0.46 -12.82 -6.94
C TRP A 98 0.95 -12.19 -7.05
N PRO A 99 2.01 -12.87 -6.57
CA PRO A 99 3.36 -12.30 -6.49
C PRO A 99 3.96 -12.01 -7.87
N GLU A 100 3.73 -12.88 -8.87
CA GLU A 100 4.24 -12.70 -10.24
C GLU A 100 3.58 -11.51 -10.97
N HIS A 101 2.27 -11.34 -10.81
CA HIS A 101 1.53 -10.21 -11.39
C HIS A 101 1.99 -8.89 -10.76
N THR A 102 2.15 -8.91 -9.43
CA THR A 102 2.69 -7.77 -8.66
C THR A 102 4.10 -7.42 -9.16
N ALA A 103 5.00 -8.40 -9.24
CA ALA A 103 6.36 -8.19 -9.70
C ALA A 103 6.42 -7.62 -11.13
N SER A 104 5.67 -8.23 -12.06
CA SER A 104 5.71 -7.88 -13.47
C SER A 104 5.27 -6.44 -13.73
N ALA A 105 4.26 -5.97 -13.00
CA ALA A 105 3.75 -4.61 -13.14
C ALA A 105 4.59 -3.56 -12.38
N LEU A 106 5.12 -3.90 -11.20
CA LEU A 106 5.71 -2.92 -10.29
C LEU A 106 7.23 -2.75 -10.46
N ILE A 107 7.96 -3.76 -10.92
CA ILE A 107 9.42 -3.67 -11.12
C ILE A 107 9.82 -2.46 -11.98
N PRO A 108 9.19 -2.20 -13.15
CA PRO A 108 9.53 -1.04 -13.97
C PRO A 108 9.27 0.29 -13.27
N LEU A 109 8.22 0.36 -12.44
CA LEU A 109 7.78 1.59 -11.79
C LEU A 109 8.78 2.06 -10.72
N VAL A 110 9.52 1.15 -10.09
CA VAL A 110 10.56 1.50 -9.10
C VAL A 110 11.69 2.31 -9.74
N PHE A 111 11.99 2.08 -11.01
CA PHE A 111 13.07 2.79 -11.73
C PHE A 111 12.59 4.08 -12.41
N THR A 112 11.33 4.45 -12.24
CA THR A 112 10.82 5.74 -12.73
C THR A 112 11.17 6.88 -11.79
N LYS A 113 10.83 8.12 -12.17
CA LYS A 113 11.06 9.29 -11.31
C LYS A 113 10.39 9.08 -9.94
N PRO A 114 11.06 9.46 -8.83
CA PRO A 114 10.48 9.35 -7.49
C PRO A 114 9.10 9.97 -7.42
N SER A 115 8.12 9.15 -7.07
CA SER A 115 6.70 9.50 -6.98
C SER A 115 5.99 8.56 -6.00
N ASP A 116 4.77 8.94 -5.62
CA ASP A 116 3.92 8.09 -4.76
C ASP A 116 3.70 6.68 -5.35
N ASN A 117 3.63 6.58 -6.69
CA ASN A 117 3.48 5.30 -7.37
C ASN A 117 4.76 4.45 -7.28
N SER A 118 5.95 5.06 -7.41
CA SER A 118 7.21 4.33 -7.28
C SER A 118 7.48 3.90 -5.84
N GLU A 119 7.08 4.72 -4.85
CA GLU A 119 7.14 4.36 -3.43
C GLU A 119 6.20 3.19 -3.11
N ALA A 120 4.94 3.26 -3.55
CA ALA A 120 3.97 2.18 -3.37
C ALA A 120 4.46 0.88 -4.04
N ALA A 121 5.04 0.98 -5.24
CA ALA A 121 5.64 -0.14 -5.95
C ALA A 121 6.79 -0.77 -5.16
N LEU A 122 7.75 0.03 -4.69
CA LEU A 122 8.91 -0.44 -3.95
C LEU A 122 8.52 -1.15 -2.66
N LEU A 123 7.59 -0.57 -1.90
CA LEU A 123 7.12 -1.19 -0.66
C LEU A 123 6.50 -2.56 -0.96
N ALA A 124 5.68 -2.68 -2.02
CA ALA A 124 4.97 -3.92 -2.32
C ALA A 124 5.95 -5.03 -2.77
N LEU A 125 6.97 -4.67 -3.54
CA LEU A 125 8.06 -5.59 -3.90
C LEU A 125 8.89 -5.98 -2.67
N ARG A 126 9.10 -5.07 -1.72
CA ARG A 126 9.78 -5.40 -0.46
C ARG A 126 8.99 -6.39 0.38
N LEU A 127 7.66 -6.22 0.48
CA LEU A 127 6.79 -7.20 1.12
C LEU A 127 6.99 -8.60 0.49
N LEU A 128 7.03 -8.70 -0.84
CA LEU A 128 7.29 -9.97 -1.52
C LEU A 128 8.66 -10.55 -1.18
N TYR A 129 9.71 -9.71 -1.22
CA TYR A 129 11.08 -10.11 -0.91
C TYR A 129 11.21 -10.68 0.51
N GLU A 130 10.59 -10.02 1.49
CA GLU A 130 10.60 -10.44 2.90
C GLU A 130 9.80 -11.70 3.17
N GLN A 131 8.79 -12.01 2.35
CA GLN A 131 8.05 -13.27 2.41
C GLN A 131 8.77 -14.40 1.65
N GLY A 132 10.00 -14.18 1.17
CA GLY A 132 10.82 -15.21 0.53
C GLY A 132 10.67 -15.29 -0.98
N HIS A 133 9.96 -14.36 -1.64
CA HIS A 133 9.80 -14.38 -3.11
C HIS A 133 10.99 -13.79 -3.89
N GLY A 134 12.20 -13.81 -3.33
CA GLY A 134 13.39 -13.25 -3.96
C GLY A 134 13.72 -13.86 -5.34
N GLU A 135 13.69 -15.18 -5.46
CA GLU A 135 13.95 -15.88 -6.74
C GLU A 135 12.92 -15.55 -7.82
N LEU A 136 11.66 -15.40 -7.43
CA LEU A 136 10.58 -14.98 -8.34
C LEU A 136 10.82 -13.55 -8.83
N LEU A 137 11.17 -12.63 -7.93
CA LEU A 137 11.48 -11.25 -8.31
C LEU A 137 12.68 -11.19 -9.26
N GLN A 138 13.72 -12.00 -9.03
CA GLN A 138 14.86 -12.13 -9.92
C GLN A 138 14.46 -12.66 -11.30
N THR A 139 13.64 -13.71 -11.33
CA THR A 139 13.15 -14.31 -12.57
C THR A 139 12.37 -13.29 -13.40
N VAL A 140 11.46 -12.54 -12.77
CA VAL A 140 10.66 -11.51 -13.45
C VAL A 140 11.53 -10.33 -13.89
N ALA A 141 12.48 -9.88 -13.06
CA ALA A 141 13.44 -8.83 -13.42
C ALA A 141 14.26 -9.22 -14.66
N ASN A 142 14.69 -10.47 -14.76
CA ASN A 142 15.49 -10.96 -15.90
C ASN A 142 14.70 -11.01 -17.22
N ARG A 143 13.35 -11.09 -17.18
CA ARG A 143 12.51 -11.05 -18.40
C ARG A 143 12.63 -9.74 -19.16
N TRP A 144 13.05 -8.66 -18.49
CA TRP A 144 13.29 -7.35 -19.10
C TRP A 144 14.57 -7.29 -19.93
N GLN A 145 15.31 -8.41 -20.06
CA GLN A 145 16.54 -8.54 -20.84
C GLN A 145 17.63 -7.52 -20.48
N ARG A 146 17.62 -7.07 -19.23
CA ARG A 146 18.58 -6.13 -18.67
C ARG A 146 19.27 -6.76 -17.47
N THR A 147 20.59 -6.91 -17.55
CA THR A 147 21.41 -7.58 -16.53
C THR A 147 21.57 -6.76 -15.25
N ASP A 148 21.29 -5.46 -15.30
CA ASP A 148 21.45 -4.53 -14.17
C ASP A 148 20.19 -4.36 -13.31
N VAL A 149 19.02 -4.72 -13.84
CA VAL A 149 17.71 -4.50 -13.18
C VAL A 149 17.63 -5.26 -11.87
N TRP A 150 18.01 -6.54 -11.85
CA TRP A 150 17.98 -7.32 -10.61
C TRP A 150 18.94 -6.77 -9.56
N SER A 151 20.20 -6.48 -9.91
CA SER A 151 21.17 -5.95 -8.96
C SER A 151 20.74 -4.61 -8.36
N ALA A 152 20.18 -3.72 -9.19
CA ALA A 152 19.68 -2.42 -8.72
C ALA A 152 18.44 -2.59 -7.84
N LEU A 153 17.51 -3.47 -8.23
CA LEU A 153 16.32 -3.78 -7.43
C LEU A 153 16.71 -4.40 -6.10
N GLU A 154 17.60 -5.39 -6.09
CA GLU A 154 18.04 -6.10 -4.89
C GLU A 154 18.72 -5.14 -3.90
N GLN A 155 19.51 -4.18 -4.38
CA GLN A 155 20.05 -3.11 -3.54
C GLN A 155 18.93 -2.29 -2.89
N LEU A 156 17.92 -1.86 -3.65
CA LEU A 156 16.77 -1.13 -3.10
C LEU A 156 15.94 -1.97 -2.11
N LEU A 157 15.79 -3.27 -2.36
CA LEU A 157 15.06 -4.17 -1.48
C LEU A 157 15.81 -4.41 -0.15
N LYS A 158 17.15 -4.54 -0.23
CA LYS A 158 18.05 -4.71 0.93
C LYS A 158 18.34 -3.42 1.69
N GLN A 159 18.12 -2.25 1.09
CA GLN A 159 18.21 -0.98 1.82
C GLN A 159 17.34 -1.05 3.07
N GLY A 160 18.00 -0.83 4.22
CA GLY A 160 17.39 -1.06 5.52
C GLY A 160 16.22 -0.11 5.75
N PRO A 161 15.27 -0.48 6.64
CA PRO A 161 14.13 0.37 6.95
C PRO A 161 14.49 1.70 7.64
N MET A 162 15.78 1.96 7.90
CA MET A 162 16.30 3.22 8.41
C MET A 162 16.62 4.24 7.31
N ASP A 163 16.82 3.79 6.08
CA ASP A 163 17.17 4.70 4.97
C ASP A 163 15.93 5.15 4.19
N ILE A 164 14.74 4.71 4.61
CA ILE A 164 13.46 5.01 3.96
C ILE A 164 12.85 6.24 4.62
N TYR A 165 13.17 7.39 4.04
CA TYR A 165 12.48 8.64 4.35
C TYR A 165 11.32 8.85 3.38
N PRO A 166 10.14 9.29 3.85
CA PRO A 166 9.10 9.73 2.93
C PRO A 166 9.63 10.88 2.06
N ALA A 167 9.32 10.90 0.76
CA ALA A 167 9.76 11.99 -0.11
C ALA A 167 9.22 13.37 0.35
N ARG A 168 8.18 13.40 1.17
CA ARG A 168 7.68 14.58 1.88
C ARG A 168 7.33 14.24 3.32
N ILE A 169 7.94 14.94 4.26
CA ILE A 169 7.59 14.84 5.68
C ILE A 169 6.24 15.55 5.89
N PRO A 170 5.20 14.85 6.39
CA PRO A 170 3.92 15.48 6.68
C PRO A 170 4.07 16.57 7.75
N LYS A 171 3.33 17.68 7.62
CA LYS A 171 3.30 18.73 8.64
C LYS A 171 2.84 18.12 9.98
N ALA A 172 3.42 18.58 11.09
CA ALA A 172 2.98 18.18 12.42
C ALA A 172 1.49 18.59 12.61
N PRO A 173 0.67 17.72 13.20
CA PRO A 173 -0.71 18.04 13.52
C PRO A 173 -0.77 19.12 14.60
N ASP A 174 -1.87 19.87 14.66
CA ASP A 174 -2.01 21.02 15.56
C ASP A 174 -1.94 20.64 17.06
N PHE A 175 -2.20 19.37 17.40
CA PHE A 175 -2.08 18.87 18.79
C PHE A 175 -0.64 18.54 19.20
N TRP A 176 0.33 18.57 18.27
CA TRP A 176 1.72 18.20 18.55
C TRP A 176 2.43 19.27 19.39
N HIS A 177 2.43 19.07 20.72
CA HIS A 177 3.05 19.97 21.70
C HIS A 177 3.92 19.20 22.70
N PRO A 178 5.04 18.58 22.25
CA PRO A 178 5.86 17.71 23.09
C PRO A 178 6.51 18.41 24.29
N ALA A 179 6.58 19.74 24.28
CA ALA A 179 7.04 20.53 25.42
C ALA A 179 6.13 20.42 26.65
N MET A 180 4.84 20.11 26.46
CA MET A 180 3.85 19.96 27.54
C MET A 180 3.67 18.50 28.00
N TRP A 181 4.40 17.56 27.41
CA TRP A 181 4.27 16.12 27.66
C TRP A 181 5.40 15.56 28.53
N SER A 182 5.17 14.36 29.05
CA SER A 182 6.15 13.57 29.80
C SER A 182 7.36 13.28 28.93
N ARG A 183 8.54 13.78 29.32
CA ARG A 183 9.75 13.60 28.51
C ARG A 183 10.31 12.18 28.64
N PRO A 184 10.54 11.46 27.53
CA PRO A 184 11.33 10.23 27.54
C PRO A 184 12.71 10.49 28.14
N ARG A 185 13.25 9.50 28.85
CA ARG A 185 14.58 9.57 29.48
C ARG A 185 15.50 8.51 28.93
N LEU A 186 16.77 8.85 28.77
CA LEU A 186 17.79 7.90 28.29
C LEU A 186 18.08 6.82 29.34
N ILE A 187 18.31 5.59 28.89
CA ILE A 187 18.66 4.45 29.76
C ILE A 187 20.04 4.66 30.40
N THR A 188 21.00 5.21 29.66
CA THR A 188 22.41 5.30 30.07
C THR A 188 22.66 6.27 31.23
N ASN A 189 21.97 7.40 31.25
CA ASN A 189 22.26 8.50 32.18
C ASN A 189 21.01 9.14 32.81
N ASN A 190 19.82 8.60 32.55
CA ASN A 190 18.54 9.09 33.05
C ASN A 190 18.22 10.56 32.66
N GLN A 191 18.92 11.13 31.69
CA GLN A 191 18.68 12.49 31.23
C GLN A 191 17.43 12.54 30.34
N PRO A 192 16.62 13.61 30.44
CA PRO A 192 15.50 13.82 29.54
C PRO A 192 16.00 14.07 28.11
N VAL A 193 15.29 13.53 27.14
CA VAL A 193 15.52 13.80 25.72
C VAL A 193 15.35 15.30 25.43
N THR A 194 16.19 15.85 24.56
CA THR A 194 16.18 17.28 24.21
C THR A 194 14.94 17.65 23.39
N GLY A 195 14.58 18.93 23.35
CA GLY A 195 13.44 19.41 22.56
C GLY A 195 13.56 19.05 21.08
N ASP A 196 14.75 19.24 20.49
CA ASP A 196 15.01 18.88 19.09
C ASP A 196 14.81 17.38 18.83
N ALA A 197 15.24 16.54 19.77
CA ALA A 197 15.04 15.09 19.64
C ALA A 197 13.56 14.69 19.80
N LEU A 198 12.77 15.42 20.58
CA LEU A 198 11.31 15.23 20.62
C LEU A 198 10.67 15.55 19.26
N GLU A 199 11.10 16.61 18.59
CA GLU A 199 10.61 16.94 17.25
C GLU A 199 10.96 15.86 16.23
N ILE A 200 12.18 15.32 16.30
CA ILE A 200 12.62 14.20 15.44
C ILE A 200 11.79 12.93 15.74
N ILE A 201 11.48 12.63 17.01
CA ILE A 201 10.55 11.54 17.37
C ILE A 201 9.19 11.77 16.71
N GLY A 202 8.67 13.00 16.75
CA GLY A 202 7.43 13.38 16.08
C GLY A 202 7.47 13.19 14.58
N GLU A 203 8.57 13.55 13.92
CA GLU A 203 8.80 13.27 12.51
C GLU A 203 8.75 11.76 12.22
N MET A 204 9.49 10.96 12.98
CA MET A 204 9.52 9.51 12.81
C MET A 204 8.15 8.84 13.01
N LEU A 205 7.34 9.33 13.97
CA LEU A 205 5.96 8.84 14.16
C LEU A 205 5.05 9.15 12.96
N ARG A 206 5.35 10.22 12.21
CA ARG A 206 4.64 10.60 10.99
C ARG A 206 5.08 9.82 9.75
N PHE A 207 6.16 9.05 9.82
CA PHE A 207 6.68 8.25 8.69
C PHE A 207 5.92 6.93 8.47
N THR A 208 4.77 6.72 9.11
CA THR A 208 4.01 5.46 8.98
C THR A 208 3.55 5.22 7.53
N GLN A 209 4.29 4.37 6.80
CA GLN A 209 4.00 3.99 5.42
C GLN A 209 3.69 2.49 5.35
N GLY A 210 2.65 2.09 4.61
CA GLY A 210 2.36 0.67 4.36
C GLY A 210 2.08 -0.21 5.60
N GLY A 211 1.72 0.39 6.74
CA GLY A 211 1.42 -0.35 7.98
C GLY A 211 2.66 -0.67 8.81
N ARG A 212 3.82 -0.14 8.42
CA ARG A 212 5.03 -0.20 9.23
C ARG A 212 5.31 1.12 9.91
N PHE A 213 5.75 1.02 11.15
CA PHE A 213 6.39 2.11 11.86
C PHE A 213 7.82 2.25 11.33
N TYR A 214 8.32 3.48 11.29
CA TYR A 214 9.70 3.73 10.92
C TYR A 214 10.64 3.01 11.89
N SER A 215 11.63 2.30 11.37
CA SER A 215 12.50 1.44 12.19
C SER A 215 13.32 2.21 13.23
N GLY A 216 13.54 3.52 13.04
CA GLY A 216 14.14 4.37 14.06
C GLY A 216 13.34 4.42 15.37
N LEU A 217 12.03 4.13 15.34
CA LEU A 217 11.21 3.99 16.55
C LEU A 217 11.56 2.73 17.36
N GLU A 218 12.06 1.66 16.72
CA GLU A 218 12.58 0.49 17.44
C GLU A 218 13.92 0.80 18.11
N GLN A 219 14.77 1.61 17.48
CA GLN A 219 15.99 2.11 18.11
C GLN A 219 15.70 2.98 19.33
N LEU A 220 14.65 3.82 19.27
CA LEU A 220 14.21 4.59 20.44
C LEU A 220 13.93 3.73 21.67
N LYS A 221 13.33 2.55 21.49
CA LYS A 221 13.10 1.60 22.59
C LYS A 221 14.40 1.08 23.21
N THR A 222 15.51 1.08 22.45
CA THR A 222 16.83 0.68 22.96
C THR A 222 17.58 1.80 23.68
N PHE A 223 17.24 3.07 23.41
CA PHE A 223 17.89 4.23 24.01
C PHE A 223 17.11 4.85 25.17
N CYS A 224 15.78 4.73 25.19
CA CYS A 224 14.90 5.35 26.18
C CYS A 224 14.32 4.34 27.18
N GLN A 225 14.12 4.78 28.42
CA GLN A 225 13.50 3.97 29.46
C GLN A 225 12.05 3.65 29.09
N PRO A 226 11.64 2.35 29.11
CA PRO A 226 10.32 1.92 28.66
C PRO A 226 9.16 2.64 29.35
N GLN A 227 9.27 2.92 30.66
CA GLN A 227 8.19 3.56 31.42
C GLN A 227 8.00 5.02 31.00
N THR A 228 9.09 5.76 30.81
CA THR A 228 9.03 7.17 30.40
C THR A 228 8.59 7.32 28.93
N LEU A 229 8.98 6.37 28.09
CA LEU A 229 8.54 6.32 26.69
C LEU A 229 7.05 5.99 26.58
N ALA A 230 6.54 5.09 27.44
CA ALA A 230 5.12 4.78 27.51
C ALA A 230 4.29 5.97 28.02
N ALA A 231 4.78 6.71 29.03
CA ALA A 231 4.13 7.94 29.49
C ALA A 231 4.04 9.00 28.38
N PHE A 232 5.14 9.22 27.66
CA PHE A 232 5.15 10.11 26.49
C PHE A 232 4.16 9.66 25.40
N ALA A 233 4.09 8.36 25.12
CA ALA A 233 3.14 7.82 24.15
C ALA A 233 1.68 7.95 24.61
N TRP A 234 1.41 7.89 25.92
CA TRP A 234 0.07 8.12 26.47
C TRP A 234 -0.35 9.59 26.33
N ASP A 235 0.55 10.54 26.53
CA ASP A 235 0.23 11.97 26.37
C ASP A 235 -0.16 12.36 24.92
N LEU A 236 0.02 11.44 23.95
CA LEU A 236 -0.42 11.58 22.55
C LEU A 236 -1.90 11.21 22.33
N PHE A 237 -2.53 10.44 23.23
CA PHE A 237 -3.90 9.91 23.12
C PHE A 237 -4.84 10.53 24.14
#